data_AF-A0AAE9HXY4-F1
#
_entry.id   AF-A0AAE9HXY4-F1
#
_cell.length_a   1.000
_cell.length_b   1.000
_cell.length_c   1.000
_cell.angle_alpha   90.00
_cell.angle_beta   90.00
_cell.angle_gamma   90.00
#
_symmetry.space_group_name_H-M   'P 1'
#
loop_
_entity.id
_entity.type
_entity.pdbx_description
1 polymer ?
#
loop_
_entity_poly.entity_id
_entity_poly.type
_entity_poly.pdbx_seq_one_letter_code
_entity_poly.pdbx_strand_id
1 'polypeptide(L)'
;MTLDERLDNWGRAQRLGGYSGRAIGSAEGRYRASPPQANIERMLIDEKDAEEVERAWARLMPFDKDVLRLYYIWEAPPSLICRRLRIRYRPASVLDLAIAHAKQEIGKALKAICETKSLIEQRQNLAYTACTI
;
A
#
# COMPACT_ATOMS: atom_id res chain seq x y z
N MET A 1 11.20 5.49 -9.58
CA MET A 1 9.76 5.35 -9.31
C MET A 1 9.37 6.36 -8.25
N THR A 2 8.34 7.15 -8.50
CA THR A 2 7.82 8.12 -7.52
C THR A 2 7.01 7.37 -6.44
N LEU A 3 6.78 8.00 -5.28
CA LEU A 3 5.96 7.38 -4.23
C LEU A 3 4.54 7.09 -4.71
N ASP A 4 3.97 8.00 -5.52
CA ASP A 4 2.63 7.84 -6.06
C ASP A 4 2.53 6.66 -7.01
N GLU A 5 3.53 6.47 -7.89
CA GLU A 5 3.60 5.27 -8.74
C GLU A 5 3.64 3.96 -7.93
N ARG A 6 4.40 3.94 -6.82
CA ARG A 6 4.48 2.75 -5.94
C ARG A 6 3.15 2.46 -5.27
N LEU A 7 2.46 3.51 -4.82
CA LEU A 7 1.14 3.42 -4.20
C LEU A 7 0.06 2.98 -5.21
N ASP A 8 0.15 3.45 -6.45
CA ASP A 8 -0.73 3.01 -7.54
C ASP A 8 -0.46 1.54 -7.90
N ASN A 9 0.81 1.13 -8.00
CA ASN A 9 1.20 -0.28 -8.20
C ASN A 9 0.64 -1.16 -7.07
N TRP A 10 0.79 -0.74 -5.81
CA TRP A 10 0.21 -1.42 -4.64
C TRP A 10 -1.32 -1.48 -4.68
N GLY A 11 -2.00 -0.38 -5.03
CA GLY A 11 -3.45 -0.35 -5.17
C GLY A 11 -3.96 -1.32 -6.25
N ARG A 12 -3.28 -1.38 -7.39
CA ARG A 12 -3.54 -2.34 -8.47
C ARG A 12 -3.28 -3.78 -8.02
N ALA A 13 -2.17 -4.01 -7.33
CA ALA A 13 -1.84 -5.31 -6.74
C ALA A 13 -2.92 -5.79 -5.78
N GLN A 14 -3.50 -4.91 -4.96
CA GLN A 14 -4.55 -5.29 -4.02
C GLN A 14 -5.91 -5.52 -4.68
N ARG A 15 -6.22 -4.82 -5.78
CA ARG A 15 -7.46 -5.05 -6.54
C ARG A 15 -7.42 -6.31 -7.39
N LEU A 16 -6.26 -6.58 -8.00
CA LEU A 16 -6.10 -7.65 -9.00
C LEU A 16 -5.48 -8.92 -8.40
N GLY A 17 -4.75 -8.80 -7.30
CA GLY A 17 -3.97 -9.85 -6.65
C GLY A 17 -4.81 -10.69 -5.70
N GLY A 18 -4.96 -11.97 -6.06
CA GLY A 18 -5.46 -13.03 -5.19
C GLY A 18 -4.38 -13.69 -4.32
N TYR A 19 -3.18 -13.11 -4.21
CA TYR A 19 -1.99 -13.80 -3.67
C TYR A 19 -1.81 -13.67 -2.14
N SER A 20 -2.89 -13.84 -1.38
CA SER A 20 -2.76 -14.13 0.07
C SER A 20 -3.92 -14.90 0.67
N GLY A 21 -4.86 -15.43 -0.13
CA GLY A 21 -6.13 -15.96 0.42
C GLY A 21 -6.95 -14.92 1.22
N ARG A 22 -6.46 -13.68 1.34
CA ARG A 22 -7.15 -12.48 1.81
C ARG A 22 -7.43 -11.58 0.61
N ALA A 23 -7.92 -12.16 -0.49
CA ALA A 23 -8.83 -11.38 -1.33
C ALA A 23 -9.85 -10.79 -0.35
N ILE A 24 -10.05 -9.46 -0.38
CA ILE A 24 -11.07 -8.80 0.45
C ILE A 24 -12.32 -9.66 0.34
N GLY A 25 -12.65 -10.28 1.48
CA GLY A 25 -13.42 -11.49 1.51
C GLY A 25 -14.72 -11.35 0.75
N SER A 26 -15.08 -12.45 0.08
CA SER A 26 -16.38 -12.82 -0.47
C SER A 26 -17.56 -12.74 0.53
N ALA A 27 -17.52 -11.88 1.54
CA ALA A 27 -18.64 -11.65 2.46
C ALA A 27 -19.51 -10.43 2.04
N GLU A 28 -18.99 -9.49 1.24
CA GLU A 28 -19.71 -8.28 0.79
C GLU A 28 -20.17 -8.35 -0.69
N GLY A 29 -20.25 -9.55 -1.27
CA GLY A 29 -21.13 -9.81 -2.43
C GLY A 29 -20.92 -8.95 -3.68
N ARG A 30 -19.66 -8.71 -4.11
CA ARG A 30 -19.41 -8.14 -5.45
C ARG A 30 -18.44 -9.01 -6.25
N TYR A 31 -18.94 -10.15 -6.70
CA TYR A 31 -18.28 -10.93 -7.74
C TYR A 31 -18.16 -10.05 -8.99
N ARG A 32 -16.93 -9.61 -9.32
CA ARG A 32 -16.63 -9.06 -10.64
C ARG A 32 -15.82 -10.13 -11.36
N ALA A 33 -16.41 -10.77 -12.36
CA ALA A 33 -15.64 -11.59 -13.29
C ALA A 33 -14.50 -10.72 -13.84
N SER A 34 -13.24 -11.17 -13.69
CA SER A 34 -12.10 -10.43 -14.22
C SER A 34 -12.23 -10.36 -15.76
N PRO A 35 -12.30 -9.18 -16.37
CA PRO A 35 -12.28 -9.06 -17.82
C PRO A 35 -10.92 -9.55 -18.37
N PRO A 36 -10.83 -10.01 -19.62
CA PRO A 36 -9.60 -10.55 -20.21
C PRO A 36 -8.39 -9.60 -20.10
N GLN A 37 -8.61 -8.28 -20.09
CA GLN A 37 -7.56 -7.27 -19.90
C GLN A 37 -6.89 -7.33 -18.52
N ALA A 38 -7.54 -7.91 -17.51
CA ALA A 38 -6.99 -8.06 -16.16
C ALA A 38 -5.72 -8.93 -16.14
N ASN A 39 -5.52 -9.82 -17.12
CA ASN A 39 -4.31 -10.65 -17.21
C ASN A 39 -3.09 -9.85 -17.66
N ILE A 40 -3.25 -8.88 -18.58
CA ILE A 40 -2.14 -8.02 -19.03
C ILE A 40 -1.78 -7.04 -17.93
N GLU A 41 -2.78 -6.42 -17.28
CA GLU A 41 -2.54 -5.52 -16.16
C GLU A 41 -1.87 -6.23 -14.98
N ARG A 42 -2.21 -7.50 -14.71
CA ARG A 42 -1.53 -8.33 -13.70
C ARG A 42 -0.06 -8.54 -14.00
N MET A 43 0.32 -8.76 -15.26
CA MET A 43 1.73 -8.94 -15.64
C MET A 43 2.57 -7.66 -15.47
N LEU A 44 1.92 -6.48 -15.40
CA LEU A 44 2.58 -5.19 -15.23
C LEU A 44 2.75 -4.78 -13.76
N ILE A 45 2.24 -5.58 -12.81
CA ILE A 45 2.34 -5.31 -11.38
C ILE A 45 3.70 -5.80 -10.88
N ASP A 46 4.46 -4.91 -10.24
CA ASP A 46 5.64 -5.31 -9.49
C ASP A 46 5.18 -5.82 -8.11
N GLU A 47 5.08 -7.14 -7.99
CA GLU A 47 4.65 -7.82 -6.76
C GLU A 47 5.60 -7.57 -5.58
N LYS A 48 6.91 -7.48 -5.84
CA LYS A 48 7.91 -7.25 -4.77
C LYS A 48 7.74 -5.86 -4.19
N ASP A 49 7.55 -4.87 -5.05
CA ASP A 49 7.28 -3.50 -4.63
C ASP A 49 5.97 -3.42 -3.83
N ALA A 50 4.90 -4.06 -4.32
CA ALA A 50 3.62 -4.08 -3.63
C ALA A 50 3.71 -4.72 -2.23
N GLU A 51 4.48 -5.80 -2.05
CA GLU A 51 4.71 -6.40 -0.74
C GLU A 51 5.51 -5.52 0.22
N GLU A 52 6.44 -4.70 -0.28
CA GLU A 52 7.14 -3.72 0.54
C GLU A 52 6.20 -2.62 1.03
N VAL A 53 5.37 -2.10 0.13
CA VAL A 53 4.36 -1.10 0.45
C VAL A 53 3.35 -1.66 1.43
N GLU A 54 2.92 -2.91 1.28
CA GLU A 54 2.01 -3.59 2.22
C GLU A 54 2.62 -3.69 3.63
N ARG A 55 3.90 -4.06 3.73
CA ARG A 55 4.62 -4.10 5.01
C ARG A 55 4.76 -2.73 5.66
N ALA A 56 4.97 -1.68 4.85
CA ALA A 56 4.98 -0.30 5.33
C ALA A 56 3.59 0.14 5.81
N TRP A 57 2.56 -0.13 5.00
CA TRP A 57 1.16 0.18 5.30
C TRP A 57 0.70 -0.48 6.60
N ALA A 58 1.08 -1.74 6.85
CA ALA A 58 0.77 -2.46 8.08
C ALA A 58 1.26 -1.76 9.36
N ARG A 59 2.29 -0.91 9.28
CA ARG A 59 2.87 -0.16 10.41
C ARG A 59 2.22 1.21 10.65
N LEU A 60 1.38 1.68 9.74
CA LEU A 60 0.74 2.99 9.85
C LEU A 60 -0.37 3.02 10.92
N MET A 61 -0.73 4.24 11.32
CA MET A 61 -1.89 4.49 12.18
C MET A 61 -3.19 4.05 11.47
N PRO A 62 -4.21 3.56 12.21
CA PRO A 62 -5.47 3.10 11.62
C PRO A 62 -6.14 4.13 10.70
N PHE A 63 -6.05 5.41 11.05
CA PHE A 63 -6.61 6.50 10.25
C PHE A 63 -5.94 6.61 8.87
N ASP A 64 -4.59 6.69 8.83
CA ASP A 64 -3.85 6.79 7.56
C ASP A 64 -4.00 5.53 6.71
N LYS A 65 -4.13 4.36 7.36
CA LYS A 65 -4.44 3.09 6.67
C LYS A 65 -5.74 3.17 5.90
N ASP A 66 -6.79 3.65 6.55
CA ASP A 66 -8.12 3.77 5.94
C ASP A 66 -8.13 4.83 4.84
N VAL A 67 -7.41 5.94 5.00
CA VAL A 67 -7.23 6.95 3.95
C VAL A 67 -6.63 6.31 2.69
N LEU A 68 -5.49 5.64 2.82
CA LEU A 68 -4.79 5.01 1.68
C LEU A 68 -5.61 3.89 1.06
N ARG A 69 -6.30 3.08 1.88
CA ARG A 69 -7.17 2.00 1.39
C ARG A 69 -8.33 2.55 0.57
N LEU A 70 -9.01 3.58 1.08
CA LEU A 70 -10.15 4.17 0.38
C LEU A 70 -9.73 4.90 -0.89
N TYR A 71 -8.58 5.57 -0.87
CA TYR A 71 -8.07 6.34 -2.00
C TYR A 71 -7.45 5.45 -3.08
N TYR A 72 -6.44 4.64 -2.75
CA TYR A 72 -5.67 3.87 -3.73
C TYR A 72 -6.27 2.53 -4.07
N ILE A 73 -6.87 1.80 -3.12
CA ILE A 73 -7.41 0.46 -3.39
C ILE A 73 -8.83 0.58 -3.95
N TRP A 74 -9.69 1.37 -3.29
CA TRP A 74 -11.10 1.47 -3.66
C TRP A 74 -11.41 2.55 -4.70
N GLU A 75 -10.45 3.46 -4.98
CA GLU A 75 -10.66 4.61 -5.87
C GLU A 75 -11.95 5.37 -5.54
N ALA A 76 -12.22 5.48 -4.23
CA ALA A 76 -13.48 6.00 -3.74
C ALA A 76 -13.59 7.50 -4.01
N PRO A 77 -14.80 8.02 -4.32
CA PRO A 77 -14.99 9.45 -4.49
C PRO A 77 -14.77 10.17 -3.15
N PRO A 78 -14.26 11.42 -3.15
CA PRO A 78 -14.00 12.22 -1.95
C PRO A 78 -15.17 12.27 -0.95
N SER A 79 -16.41 12.29 -1.44
CA SER A 79 -17.61 12.30 -0.61
C SER A 79 -17.76 11.03 0.25
N LEU A 80 -17.44 9.87 -0.32
CA LEU A 80 -17.47 8.59 0.38
C LEU A 80 -16.33 8.48 1.39
N ILE A 81 -15.14 8.97 1.02
CA ILE A 81 -13.98 9.01 1.90
C ILE A 81 -14.27 9.88 3.14
N CYS A 82 -14.71 11.12 2.94
CA CYS A 82 -15.05 12.03 4.04
C CYS A 82 -16.15 11.45 4.95
N ARG A 83 -17.19 10.84 4.37
CA ARG A 83 -18.26 10.21 5.14
C ARG A 83 -17.75 9.06 6.01
N ARG A 84 -16.89 8.21 5.45
CA ARG A 84 -16.40 7.00 6.13
C ARG A 84 -15.36 7.32 7.20
N LEU A 85 -14.50 8.30 6.94
CA LEU A 85 -13.50 8.80 7.90
C LEU A 85 -14.08 9.80 8.91
N ARG A 86 -15.40 10.09 8.84
CA ARG A 86 -16.09 11.10 9.68
C ARG A 86 -15.43 12.49 9.62
N ILE A 87 -14.80 12.81 8.49
CA ILE A 87 -14.22 14.12 8.22
C ILE A 87 -15.36 15.03 7.73
N ARG A 88 -15.41 16.27 8.24
CA ARG A 88 -16.35 17.25 7.69
C ARG A 88 -15.97 17.50 6.24
N TYR A 89 -16.92 17.27 5.34
CA TYR A 89 -16.73 17.43 3.89
C TYR A 89 -16.26 18.84 3.48
N ARG A 90 -16.51 19.85 4.32
CA ARG A 90 -15.99 21.20 4.11
C ARG A 90 -15.06 21.64 5.25
N PRO A 91 -13.92 22.27 4.92
CA PRO A 91 -13.43 22.59 3.56
C PRO A 91 -12.82 21.37 2.84
N ALA A 92 -12.86 21.36 1.50
CA ALA A 92 -12.35 20.24 0.68
C ALA A 92 -10.86 19.95 0.93
N SER A 93 -10.10 20.98 1.34
CA SER A 93 -8.68 20.89 1.70
C SER A 93 -8.38 19.94 2.85
N VAL A 94 -9.36 19.60 3.71
CA VAL A 94 -9.12 18.66 4.82
C VAL A 94 -8.81 17.26 4.33
N LEU A 95 -9.48 16.83 3.25
CA LEU A 95 -9.18 15.53 2.65
C LEU A 95 -7.80 15.52 2.01
N ASP A 96 -7.46 16.57 1.28
CA ASP A 96 -6.15 16.69 0.62
C ASP A 96 -5.01 16.68 1.64
N LEU A 97 -5.20 17.35 2.78
CA LEU A 97 -4.27 17.32 3.91
C LEU A 97 -4.15 15.92 4.51
N ALA A 98 -5.26 15.19 4.69
CA ALA A 98 -5.23 13.82 5.19
C ALA A 98 -4.49 12.88 4.22
N ILE A 99 -4.69 13.04 2.92
CA ILE A 99 -3.98 12.27 1.89
C ILE A 99 -2.49 12.62 1.91
N ALA A 100 -2.13 13.90 1.96
CA ALA A 100 -0.74 14.34 2.03
C ALA A 100 -0.04 13.80 3.29
N HIS A 101 -0.72 13.84 4.44
CA HIS A 101 -0.23 13.26 5.69
C HIS A 101 0.01 11.75 5.54
N ALA A 102 -0.98 11.01 5.04
CA ALA A 102 -0.85 9.57 4.86
C ALA A 102 0.30 9.19 3.89
N LYS A 103 0.49 9.97 2.81
CA LYS A 103 1.65 9.82 1.89
C LYS A 103 2.98 10.08 2.59
N GLN A 104 3.06 11.11 3.42
CA GLN A 104 4.27 11.40 4.19
C GLN A 104 4.60 10.27 5.16
N GLU A 105 3.61 9.76 5.88
CA GLU A 105 3.81 8.69 6.88
C GLU A 105 4.21 7.37 6.21
N ILE A 106 3.59 6.98 5.09
CA ILE A 106 4.04 5.77 4.38
C ILE A 106 5.42 5.94 3.77
N GLY A 107 5.76 7.14 3.29
CA GLY A 107 7.11 7.45 2.81
C GLY A 107 8.16 7.29 3.93
N LYS A 108 7.86 7.72 5.16
CA LYS A 108 8.72 7.51 6.33
C LYS A 108 8.82 6.02 6.68
N ALA A 109 7.70 5.29 6.69
CA ALA A 109 7.67 3.87 6.99
C ALA A 109 8.49 3.04 5.98
N LEU A 110 8.42 3.38 4.70
CA LEU A 110 9.21 2.75 3.64
C LEU A 110 10.72 2.99 3.83
N LYS A 111 11.11 4.22 4.15
CA LYS A 111 12.52 4.55 4.47
C LYS A 111 13.02 3.75 5.67
N ALA A 112 12.25 3.71 6.75
CA ALA A 112 12.60 2.94 7.94
C ALA A 112 12.74 1.44 7.63
N ILE A 113 11.88 0.87 6.77
CA ILE A 113 12.01 -0.52 6.33
C ILE A 113 13.30 -0.72 5.53
N CYS A 114 13.60 0.17 4.57
CA CYS A 114 14.82 0.11 3.76
C CYS A 114 16.08 0.16 4.64
N GLU A 115 16.12 1.08 5.60
CA GLU A 115 17.20 1.19 6.59
C GLU A 115 17.36 -0.11 7.39
N THR A 116 16.27 -0.67 7.92
CA THR A 116 16.35 -1.94 8.67
C THR A 116 16.84 -3.11 7.82
N LYS A 117 16.45 -3.20 6.54
CA LYS A 117 16.94 -4.23 5.62
C LYS A 117 18.45 -4.10 5.41
N SER A 118 18.94 -2.90 5.17
CA SER A 118 20.37 -2.64 4.96
C SER A 118 21.23 -3.03 6.17
N LEU A 119 20.73 -2.78 7.39
CA LEU A 119 21.41 -3.16 8.63
C LEU A 119 21.45 -4.68 8.81
N ILE A 120 20.35 -5.37 8.47
CA ILE A 120 20.30 -6.84 8.54
C ILE A 120 21.29 -7.46 7.56
N GLU A 121 21.34 -6.97 6.32
CA GLU A 121 22.28 -7.44 5.30
C GLU A 121 23.74 -7.18 5.72
N GLN A 122 24.06 -6.00 6.25
CA GLN A 122 25.39 -5.72 6.79
C GLN A 122 25.78 -6.68 7.92
N ARG A 123 24.87 -6.97 8.85
CA ARG A 123 25.13 -7.91 9.94
C ARG A 123 25.33 -9.33 9.43
N GLN A 124 24.56 -9.76 8.43
CA GLN A 124 24.73 -11.06 7.79
C GLN A 124 26.10 -11.14 7.11
N ASN A 125 26.49 -10.14 6.31
CA ASN A 125 27.79 -10.11 5.64
C ASN A 125 28.98 -10.15 6.62
N LEU A 126 28.88 -9.44 7.76
CA LEU A 126 29.87 -9.51 8.83
C LEU A 126 29.95 -10.91 9.48
N ALA A 127 28.82 -11.58 9.67
CA ALA A 127 28.79 -12.94 10.20
C ALA A 127 29.39 -13.97 9.23
N TYR A 128 29.10 -13.85 7.93
CA TYR A 128 29.68 -14.73 6.90
C TYR A 128 31.20 -14.54 6.77
N THR A 129 31.68 -13.29 6.80
CA THR A 129 33.13 -13.00 6.74
C THR A 129 33.88 -13.48 7.99
N ALA A 130 33.27 -13.42 9.18
CA ALA A 130 33.87 -13.92 10.42
C ALA A 130 33.92 -15.47 10.52
N CYS A 131 33.05 -16.18 9.80
CA CYS A 131 32.96 -17.64 9.83
C CYS A 131 33.80 -18.34 8.75
N THR A 132 34.43 -17.57 7.85
CA THR A 132 35.22 -18.09 6.71
C THR A 132 36.74 -17.96 6.94
N ILE A 133 37.16 -17.53 8.13
CA ILE A 133 38.56 -17.45 8.59
C ILE A 133 38.75 -18.50 9.68
#